data_AF-A0A4Y4K9V0-F1
#
_entry.id   AF-A0A4Y4K9V0-F1
#
_cell.length_a   1.000
_cell.length_b   1.000
_cell.length_c   1.000
_cell.angle_alpha   90.00
_cell.angle_beta   90.00
_cell.angle_gamma   90.00
#
_symmetry.space_group_name_H-M   'P 1'
#
loop_
_entity.id
_entity.type
_entity.pdbx_description
1 polymer ?
#
loop_
_entity_poly.entity_id
_entity_poly.type
_entity_poly.pdbx_seq_one_letter_code
_entity_poly.pdbx_strand_id
1 'polypeptide(L)'
;MTSTTDAAGHPDVTEISDHTEGLLGPARATELQRHLDACEPCADVHTSLTEIRGLLGTLPDVPAMPTDVADRIDAALAAEVPVAGGTCVSRETSAADRPSGHPRASSTGPGRKTGTRRGRRRVAVLGSVVALAALGVTSVVLATLHDNKGSNTAAHDRPITSADTFSAGTLKNDVAYLLDQAQQPPRDTHAPHSFGVDSAPGTGKPKLLKSRPQTVPSCVRQGINDSSTPLAARAGTYDGKEAYLVVLPDASGDSTRVTAYLVDATCVRHPEVTAKVLLSHSYARS
;
A
#
# COMPACT_ATOMS: atom_id res chain seq x y z
N MET A 1 -14.42 -7.12 -8.57
CA MET A 1 -13.08 -6.60 -8.88
C MET A 1 -12.96 -6.48 -10.39
N THR A 2 -12.40 -5.38 -10.87
CA THR A 2 -12.34 -5.01 -12.28
C THR A 2 -11.33 -5.89 -13.02
N SER A 3 -11.80 -6.90 -13.75
CA SER A 3 -10.98 -7.62 -14.74
C SER A 3 -10.62 -6.68 -15.87
N THR A 4 -9.54 -5.94 -15.72
CA THR A 4 -8.97 -5.10 -16.77
C THR A 4 -7.90 -5.90 -17.48
N THR A 5 -8.30 -6.61 -18.53
CA THR A 5 -7.36 -7.08 -19.55
C THR A 5 -6.78 -5.87 -20.27
N ASP A 6 -5.47 -5.87 -20.51
CA ASP A 6 -4.81 -4.77 -21.21
C ASP A 6 -5.20 -4.71 -22.70
N ALA A 7 -4.72 -3.68 -23.40
CA ALA A 7 -4.99 -3.50 -24.83
C ALA A 7 -4.39 -4.61 -25.72
N ALA A 8 -3.46 -5.42 -25.19
CA ALA A 8 -2.83 -6.55 -25.88
C ALA A 8 -3.53 -7.89 -25.59
N GLY A 9 -4.54 -7.91 -24.72
CA GLY A 9 -5.27 -9.12 -24.36
C GLY A 9 -4.67 -9.90 -23.19
N HIS A 10 -3.69 -9.32 -22.48
CA HIS A 10 -3.10 -9.93 -21.29
C HIS A 10 -3.90 -9.54 -20.03
N PRO A 11 -4.12 -10.49 -19.10
CA PRO A 11 -4.69 -10.19 -17.80
C PRO A 11 -3.77 -9.24 -17.02
N ASP A 12 -4.35 -8.36 -16.21
CA ASP A 12 -3.58 -7.48 -15.34
C ASP A 12 -2.80 -8.27 -14.28
N VAL A 13 -1.65 -7.75 -13.86
CA VAL A 13 -0.81 -8.38 -12.83
C VAL A 13 -1.56 -8.55 -11.51
N THR A 14 -2.50 -7.65 -11.19
CA THR A 14 -3.37 -7.78 -10.00
C THR A 14 -4.26 -9.01 -10.12
N GLU A 15 -4.80 -9.29 -11.31
CA GLU A 15 -5.66 -10.47 -11.52
C GLU A 15 -4.87 -11.78 -11.43
N ILE A 16 -3.62 -11.79 -11.92
CA ILE A 16 -2.70 -12.93 -11.73
C ILE A 16 -2.37 -13.10 -10.24
N SER A 17 -2.17 -12.01 -9.51
CA SER A 17 -1.91 -12.04 -8.06
C SER A 17 -3.11 -12.60 -7.28
N ASP A 18 -4.32 -12.13 -7.61
CA ASP A 18 -5.56 -12.63 -7.02
C ASP A 18 -5.75 -14.14 -7.26
N HIS A 19 -5.32 -14.66 -8.42
CA HIS A 19 -5.30 -16.10 -8.71
C HIS A 19 -4.34 -16.86 -7.80
N THR A 20 -3.11 -16.36 -7.67
CA THR A 20 -2.10 -16.99 -6.79
C THR A 20 -2.53 -17.00 -5.33
N GLU A 21 -3.32 -16.01 -4.90
CA GLU A 21 -3.87 -15.90 -3.55
C GLU A 21 -5.23 -16.59 -3.37
N GLY A 22 -5.77 -17.23 -4.42
CA GLY A 22 -7.05 -17.94 -4.36
C GLY A 22 -8.27 -17.02 -4.16
N LEU A 23 -8.15 -15.75 -4.52
CA LEU A 23 -9.19 -14.73 -4.36
C LEU A 23 -10.17 -14.67 -5.53
N LEU A 24 -9.86 -15.34 -6.65
CA LEU A 24 -10.75 -15.42 -7.81
C LEU A 24 -11.84 -16.48 -7.62
N GLY A 25 -13.04 -16.19 -8.13
CA GLY A 25 -14.10 -17.19 -8.24
C GLY A 25 -13.68 -18.35 -9.17
N PRO A 26 -14.20 -19.57 -8.96
CA PRO A 26 -13.69 -20.80 -9.61
C PRO A 26 -13.74 -20.75 -11.14
N ALA A 27 -14.79 -20.14 -11.71
CA ALA A 27 -14.92 -19.97 -13.15
C ALA A 27 -13.81 -19.07 -13.74
N ARG A 28 -13.49 -17.96 -13.07
CA ARG A 28 -12.47 -17.01 -13.52
C ARG A 28 -11.06 -17.55 -13.32
N ALA A 29 -10.81 -18.25 -12.21
CA ALA A 29 -9.55 -18.96 -11.97
C ALA A 29 -9.25 -19.98 -13.07
N THR A 30 -10.27 -20.75 -13.50
CA THR A 30 -10.11 -21.74 -14.59
C THR A 30 -9.84 -21.08 -15.94
N GLU A 31 -10.48 -19.95 -16.22
CA GLU A 31 -10.24 -19.19 -17.44
C GLU A 31 -8.82 -18.60 -17.48
N LEU A 32 -8.40 -18.00 -16.37
CA LEU A 32 -7.07 -17.44 -16.24
C LEU A 32 -5.99 -18.52 -16.29
N GLN A 33 -6.19 -19.66 -15.64
CA GLN A 33 -5.26 -20.80 -15.74
C GLN A 33 -5.05 -21.21 -17.21
N ARG A 34 -6.14 -21.31 -17.99
CA ARG A 34 -6.05 -21.63 -19.43
C ARG A 34 -5.25 -20.58 -20.21
N HIS A 35 -5.34 -19.30 -19.81
CA HIS A 35 -4.53 -18.24 -20.41
C HIS A 35 -3.05 -18.38 -20.04
N LEU A 36 -2.74 -18.63 -18.76
CA LEU A 36 -1.38 -18.87 -18.28
C LEU A 36 -0.72 -20.06 -18.99
N ASP A 37 -1.48 -21.13 -19.25
CA ASP A 37 -0.99 -22.30 -19.98
C ASP A 37 -0.67 -22.03 -21.46
N ALA A 38 -1.25 -20.97 -22.04
CA ALA A 38 -1.14 -20.63 -23.47
C ALA A 38 -0.29 -19.39 -23.77
N CYS A 39 0.06 -18.59 -22.75
CA CYS A 39 0.72 -17.29 -22.89
C CYS A 39 1.99 -17.25 -22.04
N GLU A 40 3.14 -17.48 -22.68
CA GLU A 40 4.47 -17.47 -22.03
C GLU A 40 4.72 -16.22 -21.17
N PRO A 41 4.48 -14.97 -21.64
CA PRO A 41 4.70 -13.78 -20.81
C PRO A 41 3.91 -13.78 -19.50
N CYS A 42 2.67 -14.26 -19.52
CA CYS A 42 1.84 -14.32 -18.32
C CYS A 42 2.26 -15.47 -17.39
N ALA A 43 2.72 -16.59 -17.96
CA ALA A 43 3.28 -17.71 -17.21
C ALA A 43 4.56 -17.30 -16.45
N ASP A 44 5.41 -16.46 -17.04
CA ASP A 44 6.62 -15.94 -16.41
C ASP A 44 6.31 -15.05 -15.20
N VAL A 45 5.30 -14.17 -15.34
CA VAL A 45 4.82 -13.33 -14.23
C VAL A 45 4.28 -14.21 -13.10
N HIS A 46 3.45 -15.21 -13.41
CA HIS A 46 2.91 -16.14 -12.42
C HIS A 46 4.03 -16.91 -11.70
N THR A 47 5.03 -17.41 -12.45
CA THR A 47 6.19 -18.11 -11.88
C THR A 47 6.97 -17.20 -10.93
N SER A 48 7.25 -15.97 -11.34
CA SER A 48 7.93 -14.96 -10.50
C SER A 48 7.18 -14.68 -9.20
N LEU A 49 5.85 -14.55 -9.25
CA LEU A 49 5.02 -14.35 -8.05
C LEU A 49 5.07 -15.57 -7.11
N THR A 50 5.01 -16.79 -7.66
CA THR A 50 5.11 -18.01 -6.85
C THR A 50 6.50 -18.21 -6.23
N GLU A 51 7.56 -17.79 -6.91
CA GLU A 51 8.93 -17.80 -6.38
C GLU A 51 9.06 -16.86 -5.17
N ILE A 52 8.57 -15.62 -5.31
CA ILE A 52 8.56 -14.64 -4.21
C ILE A 52 7.80 -15.19 -3.01
N ARG A 53 6.62 -15.79 -3.23
CA ARG A 53 5.82 -16.41 -2.16
C ARG A 53 6.58 -17.56 -1.48
N GLY A 54 7.30 -18.37 -2.26
CA GLY A 54 8.19 -19.42 -1.75
C GLY A 54 9.27 -18.85 -0.84
N LEU A 55 9.98 -17.79 -1.28
CA LEU A 55 11.00 -17.13 -0.49
C LEU A 55 10.43 -16.54 0.81
N LEU A 56 9.28 -15.86 0.74
CA LEU A 56 8.61 -15.31 1.93
C LEU A 56 8.14 -16.41 2.89
N GLY A 57 7.75 -17.58 2.38
CA GLY A 57 7.38 -18.74 3.19
C GLY A 57 8.55 -19.38 3.94
N THR A 58 9.80 -19.07 3.59
CA THR A 58 11.00 -19.57 4.30
C THR A 58 11.48 -18.66 5.43
N LEU A 59 10.79 -17.52 5.65
CA LEU A 59 11.10 -16.65 6.79
C LEU A 59 10.87 -17.42 8.10
N PRO A 60 11.72 -17.22 9.11
CA PRO A 60 11.60 -17.92 10.37
C PRO A 60 10.21 -17.70 10.97
N ASP A 61 9.59 -18.79 11.41
CA ASP A 61 8.24 -18.78 11.96
C ASP A 61 8.09 -17.69 13.01
N VAL A 62 7.05 -16.87 12.83
CA VAL A 62 6.57 -15.97 13.88
C VAL A 62 6.30 -16.84 15.11
N PRO A 63 6.72 -16.44 16.32
CA PRO A 63 6.44 -17.21 17.52
C PRO A 63 4.95 -17.53 17.57
N ALA A 64 4.63 -18.80 17.79
CA ALA A 64 3.27 -19.28 17.83
C ALA A 64 2.43 -18.40 18.77
N MET A 65 1.16 -18.21 18.39
CA MET A 65 0.22 -17.46 19.21
C MET A 65 0.22 -18.04 20.64
N PRO A 66 0.31 -17.20 21.69
CA PRO A 66 0.21 -17.65 23.07
C PRO A 66 -1.04 -18.51 23.26
N THR A 67 -0.89 -19.64 23.97
CA THR A 67 -1.97 -20.63 24.11
C THR A 67 -3.23 -20.04 24.75
N ASP A 68 -3.08 -19.09 25.68
CA ASP A 68 -4.20 -18.39 26.30
C ASP A 68 -5.01 -17.55 25.31
N VAL A 69 -4.36 -17.00 24.28
CA VAL A 69 -5.02 -16.24 23.22
C VAL A 69 -5.70 -17.20 22.23
N ALA A 70 -5.02 -18.28 21.84
CA ALA A 70 -5.57 -19.30 20.96
C ALA A 70 -6.83 -19.94 21.58
N ASP A 71 -6.75 -20.37 22.84
CA ASP A 71 -7.86 -20.98 23.58
C ASP A 71 -9.07 -20.03 23.69
N ARG A 72 -8.82 -18.73 23.89
CA ARG A 72 -9.89 -17.72 23.94
C ARG A 72 -10.56 -17.53 22.59
N ILE A 73 -9.80 -17.59 21.50
CA ILE A 73 -10.32 -17.52 20.13
C ILE A 73 -11.15 -18.77 19.84
N ASP A 74 -10.64 -19.95 20.13
CA ASP A 74 -11.35 -21.22 19.89
C ASP A 74 -12.63 -21.32 20.72
N ALA A 75 -12.60 -20.88 21.98
CA ALA A 75 -13.80 -20.81 22.82
C ALA A 75 -14.84 -19.82 22.27
N ALA A 76 -14.39 -18.67 21.77
CA ALA A 76 -15.28 -17.70 21.12
C ALA A 76 -15.89 -18.29 19.83
N LEU A 77 -15.08 -18.93 18.97
CA LEU A 77 -15.58 -19.58 17.76
C LEU A 77 -16.56 -20.71 18.09
N ALA A 78 -16.27 -21.54 19.10
CA ALA A 78 -17.15 -22.62 19.53
C ALA A 78 -18.51 -22.10 20.05
N ALA A 79 -18.53 -20.93 20.69
CA ALA A 79 -19.77 -20.28 21.11
C ALA A 79 -20.57 -19.72 19.91
N GLU A 80 -19.90 -19.33 18.83
CA GLU A 80 -20.53 -18.86 17.59
C GLU A 80 -20.98 -19.99 16.66
N VAL A 81 -20.53 -21.24 16.85
CA VAL A 81 -21.03 -22.37 16.07
C VAL A 81 -22.53 -22.51 16.37
N PRO A 82 -23.42 -22.23 15.41
CA PRO A 82 -24.83 -22.46 15.62
C PRO A 82 -24.99 -23.97 15.83
N VAL A 83 -25.49 -24.37 17.00
CA VAL A 83 -25.97 -25.73 17.23
C VAL A 83 -26.86 -26.08 16.05
N ALA A 84 -26.46 -27.10 15.29
CA ALA A 84 -27.19 -27.61 14.15
C ALA A 84 -28.65 -27.86 14.59
N GLY A 85 -29.52 -26.92 14.22
CA GLY A 85 -30.83 -26.74 14.86
C GLY A 85 -31.47 -25.36 14.63
N GLY A 86 -30.75 -24.40 14.04
CA GLY A 86 -31.29 -23.11 13.63
C GLY A 86 -31.04 -22.82 12.16
N THR A 87 -32.07 -23.09 11.34
CA THR A 87 -32.32 -22.57 9.98
C THR A 87 -31.12 -22.00 9.22
N CYS A 88 -30.67 -22.73 8.20
CA CYS A 88 -29.92 -22.18 7.08
C CYS A 88 -30.60 -20.87 6.63
N VAL A 89 -29.94 -19.73 6.80
CA VAL A 89 -30.49 -18.45 6.33
C VAL A 89 -30.28 -18.38 4.82
N SER A 90 -31.04 -19.19 4.07
CA SER A 90 -31.33 -18.97 2.66
C SER A 90 -32.31 -17.82 2.59
N ARG A 91 -31.79 -16.59 2.68
CA ARG A 91 -32.59 -15.40 2.41
C ARG A 91 -32.24 -14.87 1.05
N GLU A 92 -32.34 -15.69 0.01
CA GLU A 92 -32.70 -15.25 -1.34
C GLU A 92 -33.66 -16.27 -1.96
N THR A 93 -34.82 -15.76 -2.38
CA THR A 93 -35.83 -16.36 -3.26
C THR A 93 -36.39 -17.75 -2.92
N SER A 94 -37.46 -17.79 -2.12
CA SER A 94 -38.58 -18.73 -2.35
C SER A 94 -39.88 -18.19 -1.76
N ALA A 95 -40.86 -18.02 -2.65
CA ALA A 95 -42.22 -17.65 -2.33
C ALA A 95 -43.00 -18.86 -1.77
N ALA A 96 -44.00 -18.54 -0.95
CA ALA A 96 -45.14 -19.37 -0.55
C ALA A 96 -44.85 -20.57 0.37
N ASP A 97 -45.22 -20.44 1.66
CA ASP A 97 -46.41 -21.15 2.16
C ASP A 97 -46.87 -20.55 3.50
N ARG A 98 -48.15 -20.17 3.61
CA ARG A 98 -48.80 -19.73 4.86
C ARG A 98 -49.97 -20.66 5.15
N PRO A 99 -50.04 -21.30 6.33
CA PRO A 99 -51.18 -22.14 6.67
C PRO A 99 -52.42 -21.29 6.99
N SER A 100 -53.57 -21.80 6.56
CA SER A 100 -54.89 -21.16 6.59
C SER A 100 -55.42 -20.98 8.02
N GLY A 101 -55.71 -19.73 8.40
CA GLY A 101 -56.40 -19.37 9.64
C GLY A 101 -57.68 -18.58 9.35
N HIS A 102 -58.80 -19.14 9.77
CA HIS A 102 -60.21 -18.75 9.56
C HIS A 102 -60.58 -17.29 9.93
N PRO A 103 -61.57 -16.65 9.26
CA PRO A 103 -61.96 -15.26 9.50
C PRO A 103 -63.00 -15.14 10.62
N ARG A 104 -62.88 -14.11 11.46
CA ARG A 104 -64.03 -13.54 12.17
C ARG A 104 -64.19 -12.07 11.83
N ALA A 105 -65.32 -11.77 11.21
CA ALA A 105 -65.85 -10.43 11.06
C ALA A 105 -66.42 -9.96 12.40
N SER A 106 -66.14 -8.71 12.78
CA SER A 106 -66.96 -7.92 13.70
C SER A 106 -66.73 -6.43 13.44
N SER A 107 -67.82 -5.81 13.02
CA SER A 107 -68.18 -4.40 12.88
C SER A 107 -67.41 -3.38 13.75
N THR A 108 -66.96 -2.28 13.14
CA THR A 108 -67.63 -0.96 13.11
C THR A 108 -66.59 0.11 12.74
N GLY A 109 -66.77 0.79 11.61
CA GLY A 109 -65.99 1.98 11.26
C GLY A 109 -66.66 2.74 10.10
N PRO A 110 -67.09 4.00 10.30
CA PRO A 110 -68.02 4.66 9.39
C PRO A 110 -67.29 5.31 8.20
N GLY A 111 -67.72 4.88 7.01
CA GLY A 111 -68.01 5.73 5.85
C GLY A 111 -66.95 6.74 5.37
N ARG A 112 -66.44 6.52 4.16
CA ARG A 112 -66.60 7.49 3.07
C ARG A 112 -66.63 6.82 1.68
N LYS A 113 -67.86 6.79 1.14
CA LYS A 113 -68.30 7.04 -0.24
C LYS A 113 -67.38 6.67 -1.43
N THR A 114 -67.95 5.75 -2.20
CA THR A 114 -67.68 5.32 -3.57
C THR A 114 -67.65 6.47 -4.59
N GLY A 115 -66.66 6.45 -5.49
CA GLY A 115 -66.62 7.25 -6.71
C GLY A 115 -66.11 6.40 -7.89
N THR A 116 -66.99 6.15 -8.84
CA THR A 116 -66.86 5.24 -9.99
C THR A 116 -66.16 5.86 -11.21
N ARG A 117 -65.80 4.99 -12.17
CA ARG A 117 -65.63 5.16 -13.66
C ARG A 117 -64.18 5.36 -14.12
N ARG A 118 -63.59 4.39 -14.84
CA ARG A 118 -63.77 4.05 -16.27
C ARG A 118 -63.17 5.13 -17.18
N GLY A 119 -62.01 4.85 -17.78
CA GLY A 119 -61.44 5.71 -18.81
C GLY A 119 -60.22 5.07 -19.48
N ARG A 120 -60.45 4.53 -20.68
CA ARG A 120 -59.50 3.85 -21.56
C ARG A 120 -58.85 4.92 -22.47
N ARG A 121 -57.58 4.71 -22.86
CA ARG A 121 -56.94 5.02 -24.18
C ARG A 121 -55.84 6.12 -24.27
N ARG A 122 -54.76 5.67 -24.95
CA ARG A 122 -53.93 6.30 -26.02
C ARG A 122 -52.65 7.08 -25.65
N VAL A 123 -51.52 6.42 -25.99
CA VAL A 123 -50.44 6.84 -26.91
C VAL A 123 -50.23 8.34 -27.14
N ALA A 124 -49.00 8.81 -26.91
CA ALA A 124 -48.34 9.81 -27.74
C ALA A 124 -46.81 9.62 -27.70
N VAL A 125 -46.20 9.61 -28.88
CA VAL A 125 -44.77 9.58 -29.21
C VAL A 125 -44.31 11.02 -29.46
N LEU A 126 -43.18 11.46 -28.88
CA LEU A 126 -42.26 12.52 -29.35
C LEU A 126 -40.96 12.30 -28.53
N GLY A 127 -39.72 12.21 -29.04
CA GLY A 127 -39.13 12.72 -30.27
C GLY A 127 -38.30 13.98 -29.97
N SER A 128 -37.03 13.85 -29.57
CA SER A 128 -36.07 14.97 -29.65
C SER A 128 -34.64 14.48 -29.93
N VAL A 129 -34.15 14.91 -31.09
CA VAL A 129 -32.76 14.83 -31.54
C VAL A 129 -32.05 16.06 -30.98
N VAL A 130 -30.89 15.88 -30.34
CA VAL A 130 -29.96 16.98 -30.06
C VAL A 130 -28.60 16.60 -30.61
N ALA A 131 -28.29 17.18 -31.76
CA ALA A 131 -26.95 17.29 -32.30
C ALA A 131 -26.29 18.52 -31.67
N LEU A 132 -25.10 18.36 -31.08
CA LEU A 132 -24.21 19.47 -30.76
C LEU A 132 -22.81 19.15 -31.28
N ALA A 133 -22.36 20.01 -32.18
CA ALA A 133 -21.07 19.97 -32.84
C ALA A 133 -20.00 20.75 -32.04
N ALA A 134 -18.80 20.18 -32.04
CA ALA A 134 -17.46 20.80 -32.08
C ALA A 134 -17.05 21.85 -31.02
N LEU A 135 -15.91 21.59 -30.36
CA LEU A 135 -14.62 22.28 -30.56
C LEU A 135 -13.61 21.78 -29.51
N GLY A 136 -12.69 20.89 -29.89
CA GLY A 136 -11.58 20.46 -29.06
C GLY A 136 -10.26 20.88 -29.69
N VAL A 137 -9.63 21.91 -29.13
CA VAL A 137 -8.30 22.38 -29.52
C VAL A 137 -7.28 21.38 -28.98
N THR A 138 -6.71 20.53 -29.84
CA THR A 138 -5.59 19.66 -29.49
C THR A 138 -4.28 20.41 -29.69
N SER A 139 -3.69 20.91 -28.62
CA SER A 139 -2.29 21.34 -28.62
C SER A 139 -1.38 20.10 -28.64
N VAL A 140 -0.85 19.81 -29.82
CA VAL A 140 0.27 18.88 -30.02
C VAL A 140 1.52 19.52 -29.41
N VAL A 141 2.03 18.92 -28.32
CA VAL A 141 3.39 19.22 -27.85
C VAL A 141 4.32 18.26 -28.58
N LEU A 142 4.99 18.78 -29.59
CA LEU A 142 6.13 18.15 -30.24
C LEU A 142 7.36 18.36 -29.34
N ALA A 143 7.71 17.36 -28.54
CA ALA A 143 9.04 17.30 -27.94
C ALA A 143 9.99 16.69 -28.97
N THR A 144 10.85 17.53 -29.54
CA THR A 144 11.93 17.19 -30.43
C THR A 144 13.09 16.52 -29.70
N LEU A 145 13.51 15.37 -30.23
CA LEU A 145 14.90 14.89 -30.39
C LEU A 145 15.77 14.68 -29.13
N HIS A 146 16.01 13.40 -28.83
CA HIS A 146 17.38 12.91 -28.84
C HIS A 146 17.43 11.50 -29.48
N ASP A 147 17.67 11.49 -30.78
CA ASP A 147 18.13 10.32 -31.53
C ASP A 147 19.56 10.01 -31.07
N ASN A 148 19.77 8.87 -30.43
CA ASN A 148 21.07 8.20 -30.44
C ASN A 148 20.84 6.75 -30.84
N LYS A 149 20.90 6.52 -32.15
CA LYS A 149 20.83 5.22 -32.79
C LYS A 149 22.21 4.55 -32.72
N GLY A 150 22.28 3.38 -32.09
CA GLY A 150 23.33 2.39 -32.39
C GLY A 150 23.68 1.43 -31.26
N SER A 151 22.90 0.36 -31.06
CA SER A 151 23.32 -1.03 -31.30
C SER A 151 22.36 -2.03 -30.65
N ASN A 152 21.80 -2.91 -31.47
CA ASN A 152 21.13 -4.13 -31.01
C ASN A 152 22.22 -5.20 -30.84
N THR A 153 22.43 -5.76 -29.65
CA THR A 153 22.58 -7.21 -29.40
C THR A 153 22.86 -7.53 -27.92
N ALA A 154 22.28 -8.65 -27.51
CA ALA A 154 22.55 -9.46 -26.32
C ALA A 154 22.02 -8.93 -24.96
N ALA A 155 21.02 -9.67 -24.47
CA ALA A 155 20.65 -9.74 -23.07
C ALA A 155 21.90 -9.98 -22.20
N HIS A 156 22.24 -8.96 -21.41
CA HIS A 156 23.07 -9.13 -20.23
C HIS A 156 22.32 -8.51 -19.07
N ASP A 157 22.06 -9.35 -18.06
CA ASP A 157 21.78 -9.03 -16.66
C ASP A 157 21.81 -7.54 -16.35
N ARG A 158 20.65 -6.89 -16.42
CA ARG A 158 20.43 -5.66 -15.67
C ARG A 158 19.81 -6.09 -14.34
N PRO A 159 20.51 -5.97 -13.21
CA PRO A 159 19.86 -6.15 -11.93
C PRO A 159 18.68 -5.18 -11.91
N ILE A 160 17.52 -5.67 -11.47
CA ILE A 160 16.36 -4.83 -11.14
C ILE A 160 16.90 -3.78 -10.17
N THR A 161 17.16 -2.57 -10.66
CA THR A 161 17.65 -1.48 -9.81
C THR A 161 16.53 -1.22 -8.84
N SER A 162 16.75 -1.59 -7.57
CA SER A 162 15.88 -1.19 -6.47
C SER A 162 15.59 0.29 -6.65
N ALA A 163 14.30 0.67 -6.70
CA ALA A 163 13.94 2.06 -6.92
C ALA A 163 14.74 2.95 -5.96
N ASP A 164 15.34 4.03 -6.48
CA ASP A 164 16.13 4.93 -5.66
C ASP A 164 15.25 5.49 -4.54
N THR A 165 15.76 5.44 -3.31
CA THR A 165 15.05 5.98 -2.14
C THR A 165 14.97 7.50 -2.20
N PHE A 166 15.97 8.13 -2.80
CA PHE A 166 16.08 9.57 -2.94
C PHE A 166 16.16 9.95 -4.40
N SER A 167 15.56 11.08 -4.75
CA SER A 167 15.71 11.70 -6.07
C SER A 167 15.83 13.20 -5.93
N ALA A 168 16.48 13.87 -6.89
CA ALA A 168 16.61 15.33 -6.87
C ALA A 168 15.23 16.03 -6.86
N GLY A 169 14.24 15.44 -7.53
CA GLY A 169 12.87 15.99 -7.60
C GLY A 169 12.06 15.85 -6.31
N THR A 170 12.32 14.81 -5.50
CA THR A 170 11.58 14.56 -4.25
C THR A 170 12.30 15.04 -2.99
N LEU A 171 13.58 15.41 -3.09
CA LEU A 171 14.44 15.71 -1.94
C LEU A 171 13.85 16.74 -0.98
N LYS A 172 13.15 17.76 -1.50
CA LYS A 172 12.47 18.77 -0.66
C LYS A 172 11.44 18.14 0.28
N ASN A 173 10.63 17.21 -0.23
CA ASN A 173 9.59 16.54 0.54
C ASN A 173 10.22 15.56 1.54
N ASP A 174 11.30 14.87 1.14
CA ASP A 174 12.04 13.97 2.02
C ASP A 174 12.66 14.72 3.21
N VAL A 175 13.21 15.92 2.96
CA VAL A 175 13.76 16.80 4.01
C VAL A 175 12.67 17.28 4.96
N ALA A 176 11.53 17.75 4.43
CA ALA A 176 10.40 18.19 5.26
C ALA A 176 9.88 17.05 6.15
N TYR A 177 9.70 15.86 5.57
CA TYR A 177 9.28 14.67 6.30
C TYR A 177 10.29 14.26 7.39
N LEU A 178 11.59 14.32 7.11
CA LEU A 178 12.63 14.02 8.08
C LEU A 178 12.68 15.01 9.25
N LEU A 179 12.47 16.30 8.97
CA LEU A 179 12.42 17.32 9.99
C LEU A 179 11.18 17.20 10.88
N ASP A 180 10.03 16.83 10.32
CA ASP A 180 8.81 16.54 11.10
C ASP A 180 9.03 15.34 12.02
N GLN A 181 9.61 14.25 11.51
CA GLN A 181 9.93 13.08 12.35
C GLN A 181 10.93 13.39 13.46
N ALA A 182 11.94 14.24 13.20
CA ALA A 182 12.94 14.60 14.19
C ALA A 182 12.36 15.46 15.33
N GLN A 183 11.25 16.18 15.08
CA GLN A 183 10.56 16.99 16.08
C GLN A 183 9.59 16.17 16.94
N GLN A 184 9.18 14.99 16.47
CA GLN A 184 8.32 14.12 17.25
C GLN A 184 9.13 13.52 18.42
N PRO A 185 8.68 13.68 19.68
CA PRO A 185 9.30 12.96 20.78
C PRO A 185 9.26 11.45 20.46
N PRO A 186 10.25 10.66 20.93
CA PRO A 186 10.17 9.22 20.79
C PRO A 186 8.80 8.79 21.28
N ARG A 187 8.01 8.17 20.40
CA ARG A 187 6.72 7.62 20.80
C ARG A 187 7.05 6.57 21.86
N ASP A 188 6.82 6.92 23.12
CA ASP A 188 6.68 5.97 24.20
C ASP A 188 5.59 5.04 23.74
N THR A 189 6.00 3.90 23.19
CA THR A 189 5.08 2.79 22.99
C THR A 189 4.74 2.42 24.41
N HIS A 190 3.54 2.81 24.84
CA HIS A 190 2.98 2.56 26.15
C HIS A 190 3.33 1.12 26.54
N ALA A 191 4.33 0.96 27.42
CA ALA A 191 4.64 -0.36 27.93
C ALA A 191 3.36 -0.86 28.57
N PRO A 192 2.85 -2.06 28.23
CA PRO A 192 1.68 -2.59 28.89
C PRO A 192 2.01 -2.60 30.38
N HIS A 193 1.17 -1.95 31.18
CA HIS A 193 1.31 -1.88 32.63
C HIS A 193 1.54 -3.29 33.16
N SER A 194 2.76 -3.57 33.63
CA SER A 194 3.03 -4.79 34.36
C SER A 194 2.34 -4.65 35.72
N PHE A 195 1.27 -5.40 35.92
CA PHE A 195 0.74 -5.64 37.25
C PHE A 195 1.85 -6.25 38.11
N GLY A 196 2.11 -5.62 39.25
CA GLY A 196 3.37 -5.75 39.98
C GLY A 196 3.55 -7.04 40.76
N VAL A 197 4.81 -7.28 41.13
CA VAL A 197 5.24 -7.83 42.42
C VAL A 197 6.60 -7.21 42.79
N ASP A 198 6.71 -6.70 44.01
CA ASP A 198 7.92 -6.09 44.58
C ASP A 198 9.03 -7.13 44.84
N SER A 199 10.29 -6.84 44.43
CA SER A 199 11.46 -6.71 45.33
C SER A 199 12.82 -6.67 44.61
N ALA A 200 13.57 -5.60 44.94
CA ALA A 200 15.04 -5.52 45.13
C ALA A 200 16.01 -5.33 43.92
N PRO A 201 17.16 -4.65 44.14
CA PRO A 201 17.78 -3.78 43.14
C PRO A 201 19.07 -4.32 42.50
N GLY A 202 19.35 -3.84 41.29
CA GLY A 202 20.71 -3.71 40.77
C GLY A 202 21.26 -4.90 39.98
N THR A 203 21.19 -4.83 38.66
CA THR A 203 22.37 -4.70 37.78
C THR A 203 21.89 -4.60 36.33
N GLY A 204 22.44 -3.60 35.63
CA GLY A 204 21.95 -3.10 34.35
C GLY A 204 21.83 -4.17 33.28
N LYS A 205 20.62 -4.40 32.80
CA LYS A 205 20.41 -5.00 31.48
C LYS A 205 20.59 -3.88 30.46
N PRO A 206 21.41 -4.05 29.40
CA PRO A 206 21.55 -3.03 28.38
C PRO A 206 20.17 -2.89 27.73
N LYS A 207 19.54 -1.76 27.98
CA LYS A 207 18.36 -1.34 27.23
C LYS A 207 18.86 -1.26 25.80
N LEU A 208 18.58 -2.30 25.00
CA LEU A 208 18.71 -2.26 23.55
C LEU A 208 17.69 -1.25 23.07
N LEU A 209 18.09 0.02 23.20
CA LEU A 209 17.52 1.14 22.53
C LEU A 209 17.64 0.80 21.05
N LYS A 210 16.58 0.23 20.47
CA LYS A 210 16.30 0.39 19.04
C LYS A 210 15.87 1.85 18.78
N SER A 211 16.58 2.80 19.38
CA SER A 211 16.78 4.10 18.77
C SER A 211 17.41 3.75 17.43
N ARG A 212 16.65 3.89 16.34
CA ARG A 212 17.23 3.96 15.00
C ARG A 212 18.49 4.80 15.12
N PRO A 213 19.65 4.37 14.60
CA PRO A 213 20.80 5.23 14.57
C PRO A 213 20.46 6.44 13.67
N GLN A 214 19.91 7.48 14.29
CA GLN A 214 20.01 8.88 13.87
C GLN A 214 21.49 9.33 13.96
N THR A 215 22.38 8.47 14.44
CA THR A 215 23.82 8.64 14.42
C THR A 215 24.33 8.49 12.99
N VAL A 216 24.52 9.62 12.32
CA VAL A 216 25.26 9.69 11.05
C VAL A 216 26.64 9.04 11.24
N PRO A 217 27.04 8.09 10.39
CA PRO A 217 28.39 7.51 10.44
C PRO A 217 29.47 8.59 10.35
N SER A 218 30.59 8.40 11.05
CA SER A 218 31.68 9.39 11.07
C SER A 218 32.26 9.64 9.68
N CYS A 219 32.40 8.60 8.85
CA CYS A 219 32.89 8.74 7.48
C CYS A 219 31.98 9.63 6.61
N VAL A 220 30.66 9.52 6.80
CA VAL A 220 29.68 10.38 6.11
C VAL A 220 29.80 11.83 6.57
N ARG A 221 29.93 12.07 7.88
CA ARG A 221 30.16 13.44 8.41
C ARG A 221 31.45 14.06 7.88
N GLN A 222 32.53 13.27 7.81
CA GLN A 222 33.80 13.72 7.24
C GLN A 222 33.67 14.09 5.77
N GLY A 223 32.84 13.38 5.00
CA GLY A 223 32.58 13.70 3.59
C GLY A 223 31.87 15.04 3.34
N ILE A 224 31.06 15.51 4.31
CA ILE A 224 30.39 16.82 4.24
C ILE A 224 31.37 17.97 4.55
N ASN A 225 32.42 17.68 5.33
CA ASN A 225 33.36 18.67 5.86
C ASN A 225 32.67 19.78 6.69
N ASP A 226 31.57 19.43 7.38
CA ASP A 226 30.87 20.27 8.35
C ASP A 226 30.77 19.52 9.69
N SER A 227 31.11 20.21 10.78
CA SER A 227 31.04 19.70 12.15
C SER A 227 29.73 20.04 12.86
N SER A 228 28.79 20.70 12.18
CA SER A 228 27.48 21.01 12.74
C SER A 228 26.71 19.74 13.12
N THR A 229 25.84 19.86 14.14
CA THR A 229 25.06 18.72 14.60
C THR A 229 23.92 18.45 13.61
N PRO A 230 23.81 17.24 13.05
CA PRO A 230 22.70 16.87 12.18
C PRO A 230 21.35 17.06 12.88
N LEU A 231 20.44 17.75 12.21
CA LEU A 231 19.04 17.89 12.64
C LEU A 231 18.25 16.61 12.37
N ALA A 232 18.54 15.95 11.26
CA ALA A 232 17.95 14.68 10.87
C ALA A 232 18.87 13.92 9.91
N ALA A 233 18.78 12.59 9.89
CA ALA A 233 19.50 11.79 8.91
C ALA A 233 18.77 10.49 8.55
N ARG A 234 18.96 10.02 7.32
CA ARG A 234 18.38 8.77 6.82
C ARG A 234 19.27 8.13 5.74
N ALA A 235 19.46 6.81 5.86
CA ALA A 235 20.10 5.99 4.84
C ALA A 235 19.10 5.65 3.72
N GLY A 236 19.61 5.45 2.50
CA GLY A 236 18.83 5.04 1.34
C GLY A 236 19.72 4.87 0.11
N THR A 237 19.14 5.04 -1.07
CA THR A 237 19.81 4.93 -2.37
C THR A 237 19.54 6.15 -3.23
N TYR A 238 20.52 6.55 -4.04
CA TYR A 238 20.41 7.64 -5.01
C TYR A 238 21.26 7.33 -6.23
N ASP A 239 20.65 7.39 -7.42
CA ASP A 239 21.31 7.08 -8.69
C ASP A 239 22.01 5.70 -8.65
N GLY A 240 21.34 4.71 -8.06
CA GLY A 240 21.84 3.35 -7.88
C GLY A 240 22.97 3.19 -6.85
N LYS A 241 23.34 4.24 -6.10
CA LYS A 241 24.40 4.19 -5.08
C LYS A 241 23.83 4.22 -3.67
N GLU A 242 24.47 3.53 -2.73
CA GLU A 242 24.17 3.68 -1.30
C GLU A 242 24.46 5.14 -0.89
N ALA A 243 23.47 5.80 -0.29
CA ALA A 243 23.54 7.20 0.05
C ALA A 243 22.96 7.49 1.45
N TYR A 244 23.47 8.54 2.08
CA TYR A 244 22.96 9.08 3.33
C TYR A 244 22.47 10.51 3.08
N LEU A 245 21.19 10.75 3.39
CA LEU A 245 20.62 12.08 3.47
C LEU A 245 20.88 12.64 4.87
N VAL A 246 21.60 13.75 4.96
CA VAL A 246 21.93 14.44 6.20
C VAL A 246 21.43 15.88 6.11
N VAL A 247 20.62 16.30 7.07
CA VAL A 247 20.07 17.66 7.15
C VAL A 247 20.79 18.41 8.26
N LEU A 248 21.45 19.50 7.91
CA LEU A 248 22.20 20.37 8.82
C LEU A 248 21.56 21.77 8.89
N PRO A 249 21.79 22.53 9.98
CA PRO A 249 21.51 23.96 9.98
C PRO A 249 22.23 24.65 8.81
N ASP A 250 21.61 25.67 8.22
CA ASP A 250 22.25 26.40 7.12
C ASP A 250 23.53 27.10 7.59
N ALA A 251 24.58 27.06 6.77
CA ALA A 251 25.90 27.61 7.12
C ALA A 251 25.89 29.13 7.37
N SER A 252 24.86 29.85 6.90
CA SER A 252 24.68 31.27 7.20
C SER A 252 24.25 31.56 8.65
N GLY A 253 23.85 30.53 9.40
CA GLY A 253 23.32 30.68 10.76
C GLY A 253 21.83 31.07 10.82
N ASP A 254 21.16 31.14 9.67
CA ASP A 254 19.71 31.39 9.62
C ASP A 254 18.93 30.15 10.07
N SER A 255 18.32 30.23 11.25
CA SER A 255 17.51 29.14 11.81
C SER A 255 16.26 28.78 10.99
N THR A 256 15.85 29.65 10.06
CA THR A 256 14.74 29.42 9.12
C THR A 256 15.16 28.64 7.88
N ARG A 257 16.43 28.25 7.79
CA ARG A 257 16.97 27.50 6.65
C ARG A 257 17.72 26.26 7.12
N VAL A 258 17.71 25.25 6.27
CA VAL A 258 18.45 24.01 6.45
C VAL A 258 19.15 23.65 5.16
N THR A 259 20.30 22.97 5.26
CA THR A 259 20.99 22.43 4.09
C THR A 259 20.93 20.91 4.14
N ALA A 260 20.44 20.33 3.06
CA ALA A 260 20.39 18.89 2.86
C ALA A 260 21.58 18.45 2.04
N TYR A 261 22.32 17.47 2.55
CA TYR A 261 23.46 16.83 1.90
C TYR A 261 23.10 15.38 1.63
N LEU A 262 23.25 14.98 0.38
CA LEU A 262 23.21 13.59 -0.02
C LEU A 262 24.64 13.12 -0.26
N VAL A 263 25.07 12.16 0.55
CA VAL A 263 26.47 11.75 0.64
C VAL A 263 26.58 10.27 0.31
N ASP A 264 27.58 9.89 -0.47
CA ASP A 264 27.90 8.50 -0.74
C ASP A 264 28.19 7.74 0.58
N ALA A 265 27.46 6.65 0.80
CA ALA A 265 27.54 5.84 2.02
C ALA A 265 28.42 4.59 1.86
N THR A 266 29.09 4.39 0.72
CA THR A 266 30.01 3.25 0.50
C THR A 266 31.10 3.15 1.57
N CYS A 267 31.53 4.28 2.13
CA CYS A 267 32.50 4.36 3.23
C CYS A 267 32.11 3.54 4.48
N VAL A 268 30.81 3.27 4.66
CA VAL A 268 30.29 2.49 5.79
C VAL A 268 30.69 1.02 5.68
N ARG A 269 30.73 0.48 4.45
CA ARG A 269 31.16 -0.91 4.18
C ARG A 269 32.63 -0.99 3.77
N HIS A 270 33.16 0.07 3.20
CA HIS A 270 34.52 0.16 2.67
C HIS A 270 35.25 1.35 3.30
N PRO A 271 35.86 1.19 4.48
CA PRO A 271 36.46 2.30 5.24
C PRO A 271 37.63 2.98 4.50
N GLU A 272 38.22 2.31 3.51
CA GLU A 272 39.27 2.83 2.63
C GLU A 272 38.75 3.92 1.66
N VAL A 273 37.42 3.98 1.45
CA VAL A 273 36.77 4.89 0.50
C VAL A 273 36.32 6.16 1.22
N THR A 274 36.74 7.31 0.70
CA THR A 274 36.29 8.61 1.19
C THR A 274 34.87 8.92 0.70
N ALA A 275 33.97 9.25 1.63
CA ALA A 275 32.62 9.68 1.30
C ALA A 275 32.62 11.00 0.50
N LYS A 276 31.80 11.07 -0.55
CA LYS A 276 31.66 12.27 -1.40
C LYS A 276 30.22 12.79 -1.35
N VAL A 277 30.06 14.11 -1.30
CA VAL A 277 28.75 14.76 -1.48
C VAL A 277 28.32 14.62 -2.94
N LEU A 278 27.19 13.94 -3.14
CA LEU A 278 26.56 13.71 -4.44
C LEU A 278 25.64 14.87 -4.82
N LEU A 279 24.92 15.41 -3.84
CA LEU A 279 23.95 16.50 -4.03
C LEU A 279 23.86 17.34 -2.75
N SER A 280 23.78 18.66 -2.89
CA SER A 280 23.58 19.57 -1.75
C SER A 280 22.63 20.70 -2.11
N HIS A 281 21.59 20.93 -1.31
CA HIS A 281 20.61 22.01 -1.53
C HIS A 281 20.14 22.61 -0.21
N SER A 282 20.01 23.95 -0.16
CA SER A 282 19.40 24.66 0.97
C SER A 282 17.89 24.84 0.76
N TYR A 283 17.12 24.57 1.82
CA TYR A 283 15.66 24.69 1.86
C TYR A 283 15.23 25.62 2.99
N ALA A 284 14.03 26.20 2.85
CA ALA A 284 13.37 26.84 3.97
C ALA A 284 12.88 25.78 4.96
N ARG A 285 13.04 26.07 6.25
CA ARG A 285 12.59 25.25 7.37
C ARG A 285 11.16 25.67 7.70
N SER A 286 10.18 24.99 7.10
CA SER A 286 8.74 25.22 7.30
C SER A 286 8.03 23.95 7.71
#